data_AF-A0A2B7Z1U5-F1
#
_entry.id   AF-A0A2B7Z1U5-F1
#
_cell.length_a   1.000
_cell.length_b   1.000
_cell.length_c   1.000
_cell.angle_alpha   90.00
_cell.angle_beta   90.00
_cell.angle_gamma   90.00
#
_symmetry.space_group_name_H-M   'P 1'
#
loop_
_entity.id
_entity.type
_entity.pdbx_description
1 polymer ?
#
loop_
_entity_poly.entity_id
_entity_poly.type
_entity_poly.pdbx_seq_one_letter_code
_entity_poly.pdbx_strand_id
1 'polypeptide(L)'
;MDNKDLLSIFAYTDTSEITAEDLLYTTYLDIGVDGLQALEHYDFQNKAWGQVHHLISSISPYRKLLGSLTPTQAHFSILKHILQDGGGVIHITHNPITSTLTIHVDRTKILSHGKPALGRYLCHLHIWHCTADVSSCKEFYEAMCALEVL
;
A
#
# COMPACT_ATOMS: atom_id res chain seq x y z
N MET A 1 -8.96 9.33 -1.95
CA MET A 1 -9.72 10.04 -2.98
C MET A 1 -10.91 10.72 -2.30
N ASP A 2 -10.77 11.97 -1.84
CA ASP A 2 -11.77 12.68 -1.03
C ASP A 2 -12.21 14.02 -1.64
N ASN A 3 -11.76 14.32 -2.87
CA ASN A 3 -12.15 15.52 -3.59
C ASN A 3 -13.57 15.33 -4.17
N LYS A 4 -14.56 15.99 -3.56
CA LYS A 4 -15.97 15.89 -3.96
C LYS A 4 -16.23 16.39 -5.39
N ASP A 5 -15.53 17.43 -5.84
CA ASP A 5 -15.70 17.96 -7.19
C ASP A 5 -15.26 16.92 -8.23
N LEU A 6 -14.09 16.30 -8.02
CA LEU A 6 -13.59 15.22 -8.88
C LEU A 6 -14.52 14.01 -8.86
N LEU A 7 -15.01 13.61 -7.69
CA LEU A 7 -15.91 12.47 -7.53
C LEU A 7 -17.27 12.70 -8.21
N SER A 8 -17.76 13.95 -8.21
CA SER A 8 -19.02 14.31 -8.87
C SER A 8 -18.96 14.13 -10.38
N ILE A 9 -17.78 14.29 -11.00
CA ILE A 9 -17.58 14.00 -12.44
C ILE A 9 -17.85 12.53 -12.75
N PHE A 10 -17.57 11.63 -11.81
CA PHE A 10 -17.85 10.19 -11.91
C PHE A 10 -19.22 9.80 -11.34
N ALA A 11 -20.12 10.77 -11.13
CA ALA A 11 -21.46 10.59 -10.56
C ALA A 11 -21.51 10.08 -9.12
N TYR A 12 -20.41 10.18 -8.37
CA TYR A 12 -20.40 9.91 -6.92
C TYR A 12 -20.64 11.21 -6.15
N THR A 13 -21.79 11.31 -5.52
CA THR A 13 -22.26 12.48 -4.77
C THR A 13 -22.64 12.08 -3.35
N ASP A 14 -22.99 13.05 -2.50
CA ASP A 14 -23.46 12.76 -1.14
C ASP A 14 -24.85 12.06 -1.12
N THR A 15 -25.55 12.05 -2.26
CA THR A 15 -26.90 11.46 -2.40
C THR A 15 -26.96 10.26 -3.35
N SER A 16 -25.84 9.85 -3.94
CA SER A 16 -25.79 8.64 -4.77
C SER A 16 -25.80 7.38 -3.90
N GLU A 17 -26.20 6.25 -4.49
CA GLU A 17 -26.22 4.95 -3.80
C GLU A 17 -24.85 4.56 -3.23
N ILE A 18 -23.79 4.79 -4.00
CA ILE A 18 -22.40 4.72 -3.53
C ILE A 18 -21.94 6.14 -3.30
N THR A 19 -21.60 6.47 -2.06
CA THR A 19 -21.14 7.81 -1.71
C THR A 19 -19.63 7.96 -1.90
N ALA A 20 -19.16 9.21 -1.90
CA ALA A 20 -17.73 9.52 -1.85
C ALA A 20 -17.03 8.87 -0.63
N GLU A 21 -17.73 8.81 0.50
CA GLU A 21 -17.20 8.19 1.73
C GLU A 21 -17.08 6.68 1.61
N ASP A 22 -18.00 6.02 0.89
CA ASP A 22 -17.93 4.59 0.64
C ASP A 22 -16.77 4.23 -0.28
N LEU A 23 -16.54 4.99 -1.34
CA LEU A 23 -15.36 4.80 -2.19
C LEU A 23 -14.06 5.00 -1.42
N LEU A 24 -14.02 6.03 -0.57
CA LEU A 24 -12.86 6.30 0.25
C LEU A 24 -12.62 5.16 1.24
N TYR A 25 -13.66 4.66 1.88
CA TYR A 25 -13.57 3.48 2.75
C TYR A 25 -13.05 2.26 2.00
N THR A 26 -13.64 1.94 0.84
CA THR A 26 -13.22 0.80 0.01
C THR A 26 -11.76 0.94 -0.41
N THR A 27 -11.30 2.15 -0.74
CA THR A 27 -9.88 2.39 -1.07
C THR A 27 -8.95 1.98 0.08
N TYR A 28 -9.30 2.30 1.33
CA TYR A 28 -8.50 1.89 2.49
C TYR A 28 -8.62 0.39 2.79
N LEU A 29 -9.78 -0.20 2.52
CA LEU A 29 -9.97 -1.64 2.63
C LEU A 29 -9.09 -2.39 1.63
N ASP A 30 -9.05 -1.94 0.37
CA ASP A 30 -8.22 -2.49 -0.69
C ASP A 30 -6.73 -2.39 -0.33
N ILE A 31 -6.26 -1.26 0.20
CA ILE A 31 -4.88 -1.13 0.73
C ILE A 31 -4.57 -2.21 1.77
N GLY A 32 -5.52 -2.48 2.67
CA GLY A 32 -5.38 -3.54 3.66
C GLY A 32 -5.32 -4.93 3.04
N VAL A 33 -6.27 -5.23 2.15
CA VAL A 33 -6.44 -6.56 1.55
C VAL A 33 -5.27 -6.89 0.63
N ASP A 34 -4.96 -5.99 -0.31
CA ASP A 34 -3.87 -6.17 -1.27
C ASP A 34 -2.52 -6.23 -0.56
N GLY A 35 -2.34 -5.44 0.51
CA GLY A 35 -1.13 -5.45 1.32
C GLY A 35 -0.93 -6.76 2.09
N LEU A 36 -2.00 -7.38 2.59
CA LEU A 36 -1.91 -8.70 3.22
C LEU A 36 -1.71 -9.81 2.19
N GLN A 37 -2.47 -9.81 1.09
CA GLN A 37 -2.35 -10.79 0.01
C GLN A 37 -0.96 -10.75 -0.63
N ALA A 38 -0.31 -9.59 -0.67
CA ALA A 38 1.05 -9.46 -1.14
C ALA A 38 2.02 -10.42 -0.42
N LEU A 39 1.80 -10.75 0.86
CA LEU A 39 2.66 -11.66 1.63
C LEU A 39 2.77 -13.05 1.01
N GLU A 40 1.78 -13.50 0.24
CA GLU A 40 1.83 -14.78 -0.50
C GLU A 40 2.99 -14.83 -1.51
N HIS A 41 3.48 -13.66 -1.92
CA HIS A 41 4.57 -13.52 -2.88
C HIS A 41 5.93 -13.29 -2.21
N TYR A 42 6.01 -13.23 -0.89
CA TYR A 42 7.28 -13.02 -0.20
C TYR A 42 7.95 -14.36 0.12
N ASP A 43 9.17 -14.55 -0.38
CA ASP A 43 10.02 -15.66 0.00
C ASP A 43 10.78 -15.31 1.29
N PHE A 44 10.35 -15.92 2.38
CA PHE A 44 10.94 -15.71 3.68
C PHE A 44 12.41 -16.19 3.78
N GLN A 45 12.78 -17.27 3.08
CA GLN A 45 14.14 -17.83 3.12
C GLN A 45 15.13 -16.91 2.42
N ASN A 46 14.74 -16.41 1.25
CA ASN A 46 15.57 -15.52 0.44
C ASN A 46 15.43 -14.04 0.80
N LYS A 47 14.52 -13.70 1.73
CA LYS A 47 14.14 -12.33 2.10
C LYS A 47 13.85 -11.47 0.87
N ALA A 48 13.12 -12.05 -0.09
CA ALA A 48 12.94 -11.50 -1.41
C ALA A 48 11.48 -11.57 -1.84
N TRP A 49 11.03 -10.50 -2.50
CA TRP A 49 9.71 -10.49 -3.14
C TRP A 49 9.77 -11.24 -4.47
N GLY A 50 8.87 -12.20 -4.64
CA GLY A 50 8.70 -12.97 -5.87
C GLY A 50 8.19 -12.07 -7.00
N GLN A 51 8.78 -12.24 -8.19
CA GLN A 51 8.32 -11.58 -9.41
C GLN A 51 7.12 -12.34 -9.99
N VAL A 52 5.97 -11.67 -10.17
CA VAL A 52 4.83 -12.22 -10.94
C VAL A 52 5.06 -12.10 -12.47
N HIS A 53 6.15 -11.50 -12.92
CA HIS A 53 6.47 -11.36 -14.36
C HIS A 53 7.41 -12.47 -14.87
N HIS A 54 6.88 -13.69 -15.07
CA HIS A 54 7.60 -14.76 -15.81
C HIS A 54 7.55 -14.60 -17.35
N LEU A 55 6.82 -13.66 -17.96
CA LEU A 55 6.64 -13.68 -19.44
C LEU A 55 7.25 -12.55 -20.27
N ILE A 56 8.01 -11.59 -19.74
CA ILE A 56 8.71 -10.59 -20.59
C ILE A 56 10.09 -10.20 -20.01
N SER A 57 10.97 -11.17 -19.81
CA SER A 57 12.38 -10.91 -19.41
C SER A 57 13.38 -10.96 -20.57
N SER A 58 12.95 -11.22 -21.81
CA SER A 58 13.87 -11.41 -22.94
C SER A 58 14.25 -10.16 -23.74
N ILE A 59 13.76 -8.95 -23.42
CA ILE A 59 13.91 -7.79 -24.34
C ILE A 59 14.49 -6.51 -23.70
N SER A 60 14.97 -6.49 -22.46
CA SER A 60 15.63 -5.28 -21.95
C SER A 60 16.71 -5.51 -20.87
N PRO A 61 18.00 -5.37 -21.19
CA PRO A 61 19.10 -5.49 -20.23
C PRO A 61 19.16 -4.35 -19.20
N TYR A 62 18.34 -3.31 -19.34
CA TYR A 62 18.29 -2.16 -18.41
C TYR A 62 17.31 -2.33 -17.24
N ARG A 63 16.53 -3.42 -17.21
CA ARG A 63 15.48 -3.63 -16.19
C ARG A 63 16.00 -4.21 -14.86
N LYS A 64 17.30 -4.47 -14.71
CA LYS A 64 17.88 -4.91 -13.43
C LYS A 64 17.92 -3.79 -12.37
N LEU A 65 17.89 -2.52 -12.80
CA LEU A 65 17.88 -1.36 -11.91
C LEU A 65 16.47 -1.00 -11.37
N LEU A 66 15.42 -1.56 -11.99
CA LEU A 66 14.00 -1.36 -11.60
C LEU A 66 13.38 -2.66 -11.06
N GLY A 67 14.21 -3.59 -10.58
CA GLY A 67 13.84 -4.94 -10.16
C GLY A 67 13.16 -5.06 -8.79
N SER A 68 12.75 -3.95 -8.17
CA SER A 68 12.27 -3.89 -6.77
C SER A 68 10.83 -3.37 -6.62
N LEU A 69 10.07 -3.23 -7.70
CA LEU A 69 8.70 -2.73 -7.63
C LEU A 69 7.77 -3.74 -8.30
N THR A 70 7.58 -4.89 -7.67
CA THR A 70 6.38 -5.67 -7.95
C THR A 70 5.19 -4.93 -7.35
N PRO A 71 4.00 -4.92 -8.01
CA PRO A 71 2.80 -4.32 -7.43
C PRO A 71 2.55 -4.84 -6.00
N THR A 72 2.83 -6.14 -5.78
CA THR A 72 2.72 -6.81 -4.47
C THR A 72 3.63 -6.18 -3.41
N GLN A 73 4.90 -5.93 -3.71
CA GLN A 73 5.83 -5.29 -2.79
C GLN A 73 5.39 -3.85 -2.44
N ALA A 74 4.86 -3.12 -3.42
CA ALA A 74 4.34 -1.77 -3.18
C ALA A 74 3.11 -1.78 -2.27
N HIS A 75 2.14 -2.69 -2.50
CA HIS A 75 0.95 -2.81 -1.64
C HIS A 75 1.31 -3.10 -0.19
N PHE A 76 2.24 -4.04 0.04
CA PHE A 76 2.72 -4.33 1.39
C PHE A 76 3.41 -3.12 2.03
N SER A 77 4.27 -2.42 1.29
CA SER A 77 4.97 -1.23 1.82
C SER A 77 4.00 -0.12 2.27
N ILE A 78 2.92 0.09 1.51
CA ILE A 78 1.88 1.07 1.84
C ILE A 78 1.09 0.62 3.07
N LEU A 79 0.69 -0.66 3.13
CA LEU A 79 0.02 -1.22 4.30
C LEU A 79 0.88 -1.09 5.55
N LYS A 80 2.16 -1.49 5.49
CA LYS A 80 3.10 -1.37 6.61
C LYS A 80 3.23 0.07 7.07
N HIS A 81 3.33 1.03 6.15
CA HIS A 81 3.37 2.45 6.48
C HIS A 81 2.13 2.90 7.25
N ILE A 82 0.95 2.50 6.79
CA ILE A 82 -0.32 2.87 7.42
C ILE A 82 -0.51 2.19 8.77
N LEU A 83 -0.04 0.97 8.95
CA LEU A 83 -0.05 0.30 10.26
C LEU A 83 0.87 1.02 11.27
N GLN A 84 1.99 1.56 10.82
CA GLN A 84 2.96 2.26 11.67
C GLN A 84 2.56 3.71 11.98
N ASP A 85 2.12 4.47 10.98
CA ASP A 85 1.94 5.94 11.05
C ASP A 85 0.47 6.38 10.83
N GLY A 86 -0.44 5.44 10.54
CA GLY A 86 -1.85 5.74 10.25
C GLY A 86 -2.77 5.92 11.46
N GLY A 87 -2.23 5.98 12.69
CA GLY A 87 -3.02 6.23 13.90
C GLY A 87 -4.11 5.18 14.20
N GLY A 88 -3.91 3.95 13.72
CA GLY A 88 -4.88 2.86 13.83
C GLY A 88 -6.09 2.99 12.90
N VAL A 89 -5.96 3.73 11.79
CA VAL A 89 -6.97 3.77 10.72
C VAL A 89 -7.19 2.38 10.10
N ILE A 90 -6.14 1.58 9.99
CA ILE A 90 -6.22 0.15 9.65
C ILE A 90 -5.69 -0.65 10.83
N HIS A 91 -6.37 -1.73 11.18
CA HIS A 91 -5.87 -2.73 12.12
C HIS A 91 -6.21 -4.14 11.65
N ILE A 92 -5.36 -5.10 12.03
CA ILE A 92 -5.49 -6.50 11.60
C ILE A 92 -5.67 -7.36 12.84
N THR A 93 -6.70 -8.20 12.84
CA THR A 93 -6.95 -9.17 13.91
C THR A 93 -6.78 -10.58 13.38
N HIS A 94 -6.14 -11.46 14.17
CA HIS A 94 -5.99 -12.87 13.86
C HIS A 94 -6.95 -13.70 14.72
N ASN A 95 -7.76 -14.55 14.09
CA ASN A 95 -8.55 -15.56 14.78
C ASN A 95 -7.81 -16.90 14.72
N PRO A 96 -7.26 -17.40 15.84
CA PRO A 96 -6.46 -18.63 15.85
C PRO A 96 -7.31 -19.91 15.68
N ILE A 97 -8.63 -19.84 15.90
CA ILE A 97 -9.52 -21.01 15.75
C ILE A 97 -9.79 -21.29 14.28
N THR A 98 -10.00 -20.23 13.50
CA THR A 98 -10.30 -20.32 12.07
C THR A 98 -9.05 -20.10 11.20
N SER A 99 -7.92 -19.74 11.80
CA SER A 99 -6.69 -19.30 11.10
C SER A 99 -6.94 -18.17 10.09
N THR A 100 -7.87 -17.26 10.41
CA THR A 100 -8.25 -16.15 9.52
C THR A 100 -7.68 -14.83 10.02
N LEU A 101 -7.13 -14.04 9.09
CA LEU A 101 -6.81 -12.64 9.31
C LEU A 101 -7.98 -11.76 8.85
N THR A 102 -8.33 -10.76 9.65
CA THR A 102 -9.39 -9.80 9.33
C THR A 102 -8.84 -8.40 9.38
N ILE A 103 -9.02 -7.66 8.29
CA ILE A 103 -8.68 -6.24 8.18
C ILE A 103 -9.88 -5.42 8.62
N HIS A 104 -9.63 -4.44 9.44
CA HIS A 104 -10.62 -3.48 9.90
C HIS A 104 -10.16 -2.08 9.56
N VAL A 105 -11.08 -1.26 9.04
CA VAL A 105 -10.83 0.12 8.68
C VAL A 105 -11.73 1.03 9.50
N ASP A 106 -11.14 1.96 10.24
CA ASP A 106 -11.87 2.97 11.00
C ASP A 106 -12.17 4.20 10.12
N ARG A 107 -13.42 4.29 9.65
CA ARG A 107 -13.90 5.40 8.79
C ARG A 107 -13.62 6.78 9.38
N THR A 108 -13.71 6.92 10.70
CA THR A 108 -13.54 8.21 11.39
C THR A 108 -12.10 8.72 11.35
N LYS A 109 -11.14 7.82 11.15
CA LYS A 109 -9.71 8.12 11.12
C LYS A 109 -9.13 8.29 9.73
N ILE A 110 -9.90 8.01 8.68
CA ILE A 110 -9.40 8.07 7.30
C ILE A 110 -8.91 9.48 6.97
N LEU A 111 -9.73 10.51 7.16
CA LEU A 111 -9.35 11.88 6.81
C LEU A 111 -8.34 12.48 7.79
N SER A 112 -8.44 12.16 9.09
CA SER A 112 -7.63 12.77 10.14
C SER A 112 -6.24 12.15 10.29
N HIS A 113 -6.09 10.84 10.09
CA HIS A 113 -4.82 10.13 10.30
C HIS A 113 -4.35 9.41 9.03
N GLY A 114 -5.25 8.66 8.38
CA GLY A 114 -4.91 7.86 7.22
C GLY A 114 -4.41 8.68 6.04
N LYS A 115 -5.12 9.74 5.67
CA LYS A 115 -4.78 10.58 4.51
C LYS A 115 -3.46 11.33 4.74
N PRO A 116 -3.23 11.98 5.90
CA PRO A 116 -1.92 12.56 6.20
C PRO A 116 -0.78 11.55 6.19
N ALA A 117 -0.97 10.33 6.72
CA ALA A 117 0.05 9.28 6.71
C ALA A 117 0.43 8.84 5.29
N LEU A 118 -0.57 8.56 4.43
CA LEU A 118 -0.33 8.27 3.01
C LEU A 118 0.35 9.46 2.30
N GLY A 119 -0.10 10.68 2.61
CA GLY A 119 0.46 11.90 2.04
C GLY A 119 1.96 12.04 2.33
N ARG A 120 2.38 11.81 3.59
CA ARG A 120 3.81 11.82 3.96
C ARG A 120 4.61 10.76 3.21
N TYR A 121 4.10 9.53 3.16
CA TYR A 121 4.74 8.42 2.46
C TYR A 121 5.00 8.74 0.98
N LEU A 122 3.94 9.14 0.27
CA LEU A 122 4.02 9.47 -1.16
C LEU A 122 4.87 10.71 -1.41
N CYS A 123 4.84 11.69 -0.50
CA CYS A 123 5.67 12.89 -0.61
C CYS A 123 7.16 12.57 -0.52
N HIS A 124 7.58 11.73 0.43
CA HIS A 124 8.99 11.30 0.52
C HIS A 124 9.44 10.59 -0.76
N LEU A 125 8.68 9.62 -1.24
CA LEU A 125 8.98 8.91 -2.49
C LEU A 125 9.05 9.85 -3.69
N HIS A 126 8.12 10.81 -3.78
CA HIS A 126 8.08 11.79 -4.87
C HIS A 126 9.29 12.72 -4.85
N ILE A 127 9.67 13.24 -3.68
CA ILE A 127 10.84 14.11 -3.53
C ILE A 127 12.09 13.37 -4.01
N TRP A 128 12.36 12.17 -3.50
CA TRP A 128 13.56 11.42 -3.88
C TRP A 128 13.57 11.02 -5.35
N HIS A 129 12.40 10.71 -5.92
CA HIS A 129 12.27 10.47 -7.36
C HIS A 129 12.65 11.73 -8.17
N CYS A 130 12.14 12.90 -7.79
CA CYS A 130 12.41 14.15 -8.48
C CYS A 130 13.85 14.66 -8.29
N THR A 131 14.49 14.35 -7.16
CA THR A 131 15.88 14.74 -6.88
C THR A 131 16.91 13.68 -7.28
N ALA A 132 16.46 12.55 -7.85
CA ALA A 132 17.29 11.38 -8.15
C ALA A 132 18.10 10.88 -6.93
N ASP A 133 17.55 11.00 -5.73
CA ASP A 133 18.18 10.52 -4.50
C ASP A 133 17.91 9.02 -4.31
N VAL A 134 18.71 8.22 -4.99
CA VAL A 134 18.60 6.75 -4.96
C VAL A 134 18.93 6.18 -3.59
N SER A 135 19.91 6.75 -2.88
CA SER A 135 20.37 6.21 -1.60
C SER A 135 19.29 6.30 -0.52
N SER A 136 18.72 7.49 -0.32
CA SER A 136 17.66 7.69 0.69
C SER A 136 16.39 6.92 0.35
N CYS A 137 16.00 6.90 -0.93
CA CYS A 137 14.83 6.15 -1.40
C CYS A 137 14.99 4.65 -1.16
N LYS A 138 16.17 4.09 -1.48
CA LYS A 138 16.46 2.68 -1.31
C LYS A 138 16.42 2.28 0.17
N GLU A 139 17.11 3.04 1.03
CA GLU A 139 17.15 2.77 2.47
C GLU A 139 15.74 2.73 3.07
N PHE A 140 14.93 3.74 2.76
CA PHE A 140 13.55 3.80 3.24
C PHE A 140 12.67 2.68 2.67
N TYR A 141 12.67 2.50 1.35
CA TYR A 141 11.76 1.57 0.68
C TYR A 141 12.10 0.10 1.00
N GLU A 142 13.38 -0.27 1.08
CA GLU A 142 13.80 -1.62 1.48
C GLU A 142 13.35 -1.93 2.92
N ALA A 143 13.50 -0.99 3.85
CA ALA A 143 13.01 -1.15 5.22
C ALA A 143 11.49 -1.34 5.27
N MET A 144 10.74 -0.62 4.43
CA MET A 144 9.29 -0.75 4.34
C MET A 144 8.85 -2.06 3.68
N CYS A 145 9.68 -2.68 2.86
CA CYS A 145 9.39 -3.95 2.20
C CYS A 145 9.92 -5.17 2.98
N ALA A 146 10.71 -4.98 4.03
CA ALA A 146 11.24 -6.07 4.83
C ALA A 146 10.20 -6.64 5.82
N LEU A 147 10.22 -7.97 5.97
CA LEU A 147 9.54 -8.67 7.08
C LEU A 147 10.56 -8.98 8.18
N GLU A 148 10.24 -8.54 9.40
CA GLU A 148 10.99 -8.91 10.61
C GLU A 148 10.24 -10.03 11.33
N VAL A 149 10.98 -11.01 11.86
CA VAL A 149 10.42 -12.01 12.77
C VAL A 149 10.36 -11.37 14.15
N LEU A 150 9.16 -11.29 14.72
CA LEU A 150 8.95 -11.00 16.14
C LEU A 150 9.36 -12.20 17.00
#